data_AF-G4FQC2-F1
#
_entry.id   AF-G4FQC2-F1
#
_cell.length_a   1.000
_cell.length_b   1.000
_cell.length_c   1.000
_cell.angle_alpha   90.00
_cell.angle_beta   90.00
_cell.angle_gamma   90.00
#
_symmetry.space_group_name_H-M   'P 1'
#
loop_
_entity.id
_entity.type
_entity.pdbx_description
1 polymer ?
#
loop_
_entity_poly.entity_id
_entity_poly.type
_entity_poly.pdbx_seq_one_letter_code
_entity_poly.pdbx_strand_id
1 'polypeptide(L)'
;MPVPPVIDIPVEIQAPFESSQSFDSSQLAIPLEFEGSVESFDPVARAADLAATLPRQWCGNYTSFESNSTVDVELTLTRLKPMGQMVDLRGEMRIGAISTPVQGNLNAKSDQLDLLPLSPDLTNDLEIGGRFLGLQAFSLAGWDAPRLTNPGGRLDLSRSCAVSESAPIRALW
;
A
#
# COMPACT_ATOMS: atom_id res chain seq x y z
N MET A 1 3.74 63.25 11.68
CA MET A 1 2.91 62.02 11.68
C MET A 1 3.20 61.28 12.97
N PRO A 2 2.21 60.88 13.77
CA PRO A 2 2.44 60.21 15.05
C PRO A 2 2.94 58.78 14.84
N VAL A 3 3.90 58.35 15.66
CA VAL A 3 4.42 56.98 15.74
C VAL A 3 3.41 56.13 16.53
N PRO A 4 3.07 54.91 16.12
CA PRO A 4 2.15 54.06 16.89
C PRO A 4 2.82 53.61 18.21
N PRO A 5 2.04 53.42 19.29
CA PRO A 5 2.58 52.95 20.57
C PRO A 5 3.03 51.49 20.46
N VAL A 6 4.20 51.19 21.05
CA VAL A 6 4.71 49.84 21.25
C VAL A 6 3.84 49.17 22.32
N ILE A 7 3.24 48.03 21.98
CA ILE A 7 2.55 47.17 22.93
C ILE A 7 3.59 46.19 23.46
N ASP A 8 4.03 46.38 24.71
CA ASP A 8 4.80 45.38 25.44
C ASP A 8 3.86 44.21 25.79
N ILE A 9 4.03 43.09 25.09
CA ILE A 9 3.35 41.83 25.42
C ILE A 9 4.05 41.27 26.65
N PRO A 10 3.36 41.02 27.78
CA PRO A 10 4.01 40.44 28.95
C PRO A 10 4.53 39.03 28.62
N VAL A 11 5.79 38.83 28.98
CA VAL A 11 6.53 37.56 28.94
C VAL A 11 5.72 36.44 29.59
N GLU A 12 5.70 35.31 28.90
CA GLU A 12 5.12 34.03 29.29
C GLU A 12 5.44 33.69 30.76
N ILE A 13 4.41 33.56 31.59
CA ILE A 13 4.56 33.10 32.97
C ILE A 13 4.88 31.60 32.89
N GLN A 14 6.14 31.23 33.13
CA GLN A 14 6.51 29.83 33.30
C GLN A 14 5.82 29.29 34.55
N ALA A 15 4.82 28.43 34.37
CA ALA A 15 4.25 27.67 35.46
C ALA A 15 5.32 26.73 36.04
N PRO A 16 5.50 26.66 37.36
CA PRO A 16 6.41 25.69 37.96
C PRO A 16 5.89 24.27 37.68
N PHE A 17 6.79 23.40 37.23
CA PHE A 17 6.49 21.99 37.04
C PHE A 17 6.39 21.32 38.41
N GLU A 18 5.17 21.06 38.89
CA GLU A 18 4.96 20.24 40.09
C GLU A 18 5.08 18.76 39.70
N SER A 19 6.22 18.14 40.02
CA SER A 19 6.39 16.70 39.87
C SER A 19 5.71 15.98 41.04
N SER A 20 4.42 15.69 40.93
CA SER A 20 3.68 14.96 41.96
C SER A 20 3.00 13.71 41.41
N GLN A 21 3.75 12.81 40.77
CA GLN A 21 3.34 11.40 40.67
C GLN A 21 4.56 10.48 40.87
N SER A 22 4.72 9.98 42.09
CA SER A 22 5.49 8.77 42.32
C SER A 22 4.69 7.61 41.73
N PHE A 23 5.09 7.11 40.56
CA PHE A 23 4.53 5.88 40.02
C PHE A 23 5.05 4.73 40.88
N ASP A 24 4.19 4.19 41.74
CA ASP A 24 4.48 2.96 42.46
C ASP A 24 4.50 1.80 41.46
N SER A 25 5.68 1.50 40.93
CA SER A 25 5.94 0.39 40.01
C SER A 25 5.66 -1.00 40.61
N SER A 26 5.21 -1.08 41.86
CA SER A 26 4.86 -2.33 42.57
C SER A 26 3.44 -2.81 42.28
N GLN A 27 2.60 -2.01 41.60
CA GLN A 27 1.32 -2.49 41.08
C GLN A 27 1.58 -3.33 39.82
N LEU A 28 1.95 -4.59 40.05
CA LEU A 28 2.00 -5.63 39.03
C LEU A 28 0.69 -5.61 38.25
N ALA A 29 0.79 -5.41 36.94
CA ALA A 29 -0.32 -5.45 36.01
C ALA A 29 -1.12 -6.74 36.24
N ILE A 30 -2.35 -6.61 36.76
CA ILE A 30 -3.30 -7.72 36.82
C ILE A 30 -3.56 -8.10 35.36
N PRO A 31 -3.23 -9.32 34.89
CA PRO A 31 -3.57 -9.73 33.55
C PRO A 31 -5.08 -9.58 33.38
N LEU A 32 -5.52 -8.79 32.40
CA LEU A 32 -6.92 -8.80 32.00
C LEU A 32 -7.19 -10.19 31.40
N GLU A 33 -7.83 -11.06 32.17
CA GLU A 33 -8.42 -12.27 31.61
C GLU A 33 -9.67 -11.86 30.84
N PHE A 34 -9.53 -11.78 29.51
CA PHE A 34 -10.68 -11.65 28.64
C PHE A 34 -11.39 -12.99 28.57
N GLU A 35 -12.58 -13.09 29.18
CA GLU A 35 -13.49 -14.20 28.91
C GLU A 35 -14.01 -14.07 27.46
N GLY A 36 -13.42 -14.87 26.57
CA GLY A 36 -13.80 -14.94 25.16
C GLY A 36 -13.07 -16.07 24.46
N SER A 37 -13.75 -16.78 23.56
CA SER A 37 -13.10 -17.70 22.64
C SER A 37 -12.26 -16.87 21.66
N VAL A 38 -10.94 -17.04 21.67
CA VAL A 38 -10.10 -16.48 20.61
C VAL A 38 -10.44 -17.26 19.34
N GLU A 39 -11.09 -16.60 18.38
CA GLU A 39 -11.35 -17.20 17.09
C GLU A 39 -10.00 -17.57 16.44
N SER A 40 -9.77 -18.88 16.29
CA SER A 40 -8.52 -19.38 15.73
C SER A 40 -8.49 -19.04 14.25
N PHE A 41 -7.68 -18.05 13.89
CA PHE A 41 -7.48 -17.69 12.50
C PHE A 41 -6.66 -18.78 11.80
N ASP A 42 -7.26 -19.44 10.80
CA ASP A 42 -6.57 -20.40 9.94
C ASP A 42 -6.02 -19.70 8.68
N PRO A 43 -4.72 -19.37 8.64
CA PRO A 43 -4.12 -18.69 7.49
C PRO A 43 -4.06 -19.56 6.23
N VAL A 44 -4.07 -20.90 6.37
CA VAL A 44 -3.98 -21.82 5.23
C VAL A 44 -5.34 -21.91 4.53
N ALA A 45 -6.42 -22.04 5.30
CA ALA A 45 -7.78 -21.97 4.77
C ALA A 45 -8.04 -20.62 4.08
N ARG A 46 -7.60 -19.50 4.68
CA ARG A 46 -7.72 -18.19 4.06
C ARG A 46 -6.89 -18.06 2.78
N ALA A 47 -5.69 -18.63 2.69
CA ALA A 47 -4.91 -18.61 1.46
C ALA A 47 -5.63 -19.34 0.32
N ALA A 48 -6.27 -20.47 0.61
CA ALA A 48 -7.08 -21.20 -0.36
C ALA A 48 -8.31 -20.39 -0.81
N ASP A 49 -9.00 -19.73 0.13
CA ASP A 49 -10.12 -18.84 -0.18
C ASP A 49 -9.67 -17.66 -1.06
N LEU A 50 -8.60 -16.96 -0.69
CA LEU A 50 -8.03 -15.86 -1.48
C LEU A 50 -7.69 -16.33 -2.90
N ALA A 51 -7.06 -17.49 -3.07
CA ALA A 51 -6.73 -17.99 -4.41
C ALA A 51 -7.99 -18.23 -5.29
N ALA A 52 -9.13 -18.55 -4.67
CA ALA A 52 -10.40 -18.75 -5.35
C ALA A 52 -11.16 -17.44 -5.61
N THR A 53 -11.12 -16.49 -4.67
CA THR A 53 -12.00 -15.30 -4.66
C THR A 53 -11.32 -14.00 -5.08
N LEU A 54 -9.98 -13.94 -5.06
CA LEU A 54 -9.25 -12.72 -5.39
C LEU A 54 -9.52 -12.29 -6.85
N PRO A 55 -9.85 -11.01 -7.09
CA PRO A 55 -10.09 -10.49 -8.43
C PRO A 55 -8.91 -10.74 -9.35
N ARG A 56 -9.22 -11.08 -10.61
CA ARG A 56 -8.20 -11.33 -11.64
C ARG A 56 -7.73 -10.06 -12.33
N GLN A 57 -8.52 -8.99 -12.29
CA GLN A 57 -8.21 -7.71 -12.90
C GLN A 57 -8.16 -6.63 -11.84
N TRP A 58 -7.15 -5.77 -11.97
CA TRP A 58 -6.91 -4.65 -11.07
C TRP A 58 -6.50 -3.45 -11.90
N CYS A 59 -7.05 -2.29 -11.57
CA CYS A 59 -6.75 -1.05 -12.28
C CYS A 59 -6.58 0.10 -11.31
N GLY A 60 -5.68 1.00 -11.66
CA GLY A 60 -5.38 2.19 -10.91
C GLY A 60 -4.10 2.80 -11.45
N ASN A 61 -3.28 3.37 -10.59
CA ASN A 61 -2.19 4.24 -11.04
C ASN A 61 -0.90 3.97 -10.28
N TYR A 62 0.23 4.26 -10.93
CA TYR A 62 1.52 4.43 -10.29
C TYR A 62 1.90 5.91 -10.28
N THR A 63 2.28 6.42 -9.12
CA THR A 63 2.79 7.78 -8.94
C THR A 63 4.23 7.73 -8.45
N SER A 64 5.14 8.27 -9.25
CA SER A 64 6.57 8.38 -8.91
C SER A 64 6.80 9.47 -7.87
N PHE A 65 7.69 9.22 -6.90
CA PHE A 65 8.10 10.25 -5.94
C PHE A 65 9.25 11.13 -6.45
N GLU A 66 9.96 10.69 -7.50
CA GLU A 66 11.06 11.46 -8.09
C GLU A 66 10.53 12.53 -9.04
N SER A 67 9.71 12.12 -10.01
CA SER A 67 9.20 13.02 -11.05
C SER A 67 7.82 13.60 -10.74
N ASN A 68 7.13 13.07 -9.72
CA ASN A 68 5.72 13.33 -9.44
C ASN A 68 4.79 13.02 -10.64
N SER A 69 5.27 12.22 -11.59
CA SER A 69 4.46 11.74 -12.71
C SER A 69 3.51 10.64 -12.25
N THR A 70 2.34 10.57 -12.91
CA THR A 70 1.35 9.51 -12.67
C THR A 70 1.04 8.81 -13.98
N VAL A 71 1.06 7.48 -13.96
CA VAL A 71 0.76 6.63 -15.11
C VAL A 71 -0.28 5.58 -14.75
N ASP A 72 -1.15 5.26 -15.70
CA ASP A 72 -2.16 4.21 -15.53
C ASP A 72 -1.49 2.84 -15.41
N VAL A 73 -2.02 2.02 -14.51
CA VAL A 73 -1.59 0.65 -14.28
C VAL A 73 -2.77 -0.29 -14.36
N GLU A 74 -2.57 -1.38 -15.09
CA GLU A 74 -3.51 -2.47 -15.21
C GLU A 74 -2.78 -3.78 -14.92
N LEU A 75 -3.31 -4.57 -14.00
CA LEU A 75 -2.76 -5.85 -13.59
C LEU A 75 -3.78 -6.95 -13.85
N THR A 76 -3.38 -7.93 -14.65
CA THR A 76 -4.16 -9.13 -14.92
C THR A 76 -3.47 -10.36 -14.32
N LEU A 77 -4.04 -10.93 -13.27
CA LEU A 77 -3.56 -12.14 -12.63
C LEU A 77 -4.05 -13.39 -13.39
N THR A 78 -3.10 -14.13 -13.96
CA THR A 78 -3.36 -15.35 -14.73
C THR A 78 -3.29 -16.60 -13.87
N ARG A 79 -2.49 -16.58 -12.78
CA ARG A 79 -2.35 -17.70 -11.85
C ARG A 79 -2.37 -17.20 -10.41
N LEU A 80 -3.16 -17.89 -9.60
CA LEU A 80 -3.13 -17.81 -8.15
C LEU A 80 -3.06 -19.23 -7.60
N LYS A 81 -2.01 -19.53 -6.84
CA LYS A 81 -1.81 -20.87 -6.27
C LYS A 81 -1.58 -20.74 -4.77
N PRO A 82 -2.44 -21.34 -3.93
CA PRO A 82 -2.20 -21.37 -2.49
C PRO A 82 -1.01 -22.29 -2.18
N MET A 83 -0.13 -21.82 -1.29
CA MET A 83 1.08 -22.51 -0.83
C MET A 83 1.26 -22.23 0.68
N GLY A 84 0.69 -23.10 1.52
CA GLY A 84 0.62 -22.88 2.96
C GLY A 84 -0.20 -21.62 3.27
N GLN A 85 0.39 -20.67 4.00
CA GLN A 85 -0.22 -19.38 4.31
C GLN A 85 -0.01 -18.29 3.24
N MET A 86 0.59 -18.64 2.10
CA MET A 86 0.86 -17.72 1.00
C MET A 86 0.03 -18.06 -0.22
N VAL A 87 -0.15 -17.08 -1.11
CA VAL A 87 -0.66 -17.29 -2.47
C VAL A 87 0.43 -16.86 -3.45
N ASP A 88 0.97 -17.79 -4.25
CA ASP A 88 1.84 -17.46 -5.39
C ASP A 88 0.98 -16.84 -6.51
N LEU A 89 1.45 -15.72 -7.03
CA LEU A 89 0.78 -14.88 -8.00
C LEU A 89 1.60 -14.84 -9.29
N ARG A 90 0.93 -14.99 -10.44
CA ARG A 90 1.50 -14.70 -11.76
C ARG A 90 0.50 -13.90 -12.58
N GLY A 91 1.01 -13.05 -13.44
CA GLY A 91 0.17 -12.23 -14.30
C GLY A 91 0.97 -11.37 -15.25
N GLU A 92 0.26 -10.44 -15.87
CA GLU A 92 0.80 -9.38 -16.69
C GLU A 92 0.40 -8.04 -16.07
N MET A 93 1.34 -7.10 -16.02
CA MET A 93 1.10 -5.74 -15.58
C MET A 93 1.45 -4.78 -16.72
N ARG A 94 0.52 -3.90 -17.08
CA ARG A 94 0.76 -2.78 -17.96
C ARG A 94 0.94 -1.52 -17.12
N ILE A 95 2.04 -0.81 -17.29
CA ILE A 95 2.39 0.45 -16.61
C ILE A 95 2.61 1.50 -17.69
N GLY A 96 1.67 2.43 -17.85
CA GLY A 96 1.63 3.32 -19.00
C GLY A 96 1.56 2.52 -20.31
N ALA A 97 2.59 2.68 -21.16
CA ALA A 97 2.71 1.98 -22.45
C ALA A 97 3.50 0.66 -22.37
N ILE A 98 4.10 0.33 -21.23
CA ILE A 98 4.98 -0.84 -21.07
C ILE A 98 4.17 -1.98 -20.47
N SER A 99 4.31 -3.19 -21.03
CA SER A 99 3.77 -4.42 -20.45
C SER A 99 4.91 -5.27 -19.91
N THR A 100 4.74 -5.79 -18.70
CA THR A 100 5.71 -6.65 -18.03
C THR A 100 5.00 -7.85 -17.41
N PRO A 101 5.52 -9.07 -17.60
CA PRO A 101 5.13 -10.19 -16.77
C PRO A 101 5.45 -9.86 -15.31
N VAL A 102 4.61 -10.35 -14.40
CA VAL A 102 4.81 -10.19 -12.97
C VAL A 102 4.74 -11.54 -12.25
N GLN A 103 5.52 -11.65 -11.18
CA GLN A 103 5.44 -12.75 -10.23
C GLN A 103 5.43 -12.20 -8.81
N GLY A 104 4.74 -12.86 -7.89
CA GLY A 104 4.67 -12.36 -6.53
C GLY A 104 4.06 -13.33 -5.55
N ASN A 105 3.93 -12.90 -4.31
CA ASN A 105 3.26 -13.63 -3.27
C ASN A 105 2.37 -12.71 -2.44
N LEU A 106 1.22 -13.22 -2.00
CA LEU A 106 0.34 -12.57 -1.03
C LEU A 106 0.29 -13.40 0.25
N ASN A 107 0.62 -12.80 1.39
CA ASN A 107 0.52 -13.46 2.68
C ASN A 107 -0.92 -13.41 3.19
N ALA A 108 -1.56 -14.57 3.36
CA ALA A 108 -2.94 -14.64 3.81
C ALA A 108 -3.11 -14.20 5.26
N LYS A 109 -2.08 -14.21 6.11
CA LYS A 109 -2.19 -13.72 7.49
C LYS A 109 -2.13 -12.20 7.57
N SER A 110 -1.23 -11.57 6.82
CA SER A 110 -0.94 -10.14 6.94
C SER A 110 -1.45 -9.27 5.78
N ASP A 111 -1.99 -9.88 4.72
CA ASP A 111 -2.30 -9.23 3.44
C ASP A 111 -1.09 -8.52 2.78
N GLN A 112 0.12 -8.88 3.20
CA GLN A 112 1.34 -8.33 2.63
C GLN A 112 1.58 -8.90 1.23
N LEU A 113 1.79 -8.01 0.28
CA LEU A 113 2.11 -8.31 -1.11
C LEU A 113 3.60 -8.08 -1.36
N ASP A 114 4.24 -9.01 -2.07
CA ASP A 114 5.50 -8.80 -2.77
C ASP A 114 5.26 -9.13 -4.25
N LEU A 115 5.46 -8.18 -5.15
CA LEU A 115 5.20 -8.33 -6.58
C LEU A 115 6.36 -7.78 -7.41
N LEU A 116 7.01 -8.66 -8.15
CA LEU A 116 8.18 -8.41 -8.97
C LEU A 116 7.80 -8.33 -10.46
N PRO A 117 7.99 -7.16 -11.11
CA PRO A 117 8.04 -7.06 -12.56
C PRO A 117 9.27 -7.77 -13.13
N LEU A 118 9.09 -8.48 -14.24
CA LEU A 118 10.12 -9.33 -14.85
C LEU A 118 10.69 -8.76 -16.16
N SER A 119 10.14 -7.66 -16.68
CA SER A 119 10.70 -6.97 -17.85
C SER A 119 12.01 -6.26 -17.49
N PRO A 120 13.03 -6.30 -18.37
CA PRO A 120 14.22 -5.48 -18.22
C PRO A 120 13.94 -3.99 -18.50
N ASP A 121 12.92 -3.72 -19.32
CA ASP A 121 12.50 -2.38 -19.71
C ASP A 121 11.23 -2.03 -18.95
N LEU A 122 11.36 -1.07 -18.05
CA LEU A 122 10.30 -0.47 -17.26
C LEU A 122 10.30 1.05 -17.53
N THR A 123 9.31 1.78 -17.00
CA THR A 123 9.27 3.25 -17.12
C THR A 123 10.48 3.88 -16.40
N ASN A 124 10.88 5.09 -16.78
CA ASN A 124 12.12 5.75 -16.31
C ASN A 124 12.30 5.77 -14.78
N ASP A 125 11.20 5.76 -14.02
CA ASP A 125 11.22 5.84 -12.56
C ASP A 125 11.12 4.46 -11.87
N LEU A 126 10.89 3.39 -12.65
CA LEU A 126 10.83 2.01 -12.18
C LEU A 126 12.05 1.26 -12.72
N GLU A 127 13.06 1.06 -11.90
CA GLU A 127 14.30 0.41 -12.32
C GLU A 127 14.20 -1.13 -12.32
N ILE A 128 14.96 -1.79 -13.21
CA ILE A 128 15.09 -3.25 -13.18
C ILE A 128 15.57 -3.74 -11.81
N GLY A 129 14.92 -4.78 -11.29
CA GLY A 129 15.28 -5.41 -10.01
C GLY A 129 14.59 -4.82 -8.78
N GLY A 130 13.80 -3.75 -8.94
CA GLY A 130 12.87 -3.32 -7.89
C GLY A 130 11.58 -4.16 -7.87
N ARG A 131 10.74 -3.93 -6.85
CA ARG A 131 9.49 -4.66 -6.65
C ARG A 131 8.44 -3.80 -5.98
N PHE A 132 7.17 -4.19 -6.08
CA PHE A 132 6.09 -3.59 -5.33
C PHE A 132 5.86 -4.33 -4.01
N LEU A 133 5.85 -3.59 -2.90
CA LEU A 133 5.52 -4.09 -1.57
C LEU A 133 4.20 -3.49 -1.11
N GLY A 134 3.19 -4.34 -0.87
CA GLY A 134 1.87 -3.92 -0.42
C GLY A 134 1.58 -4.32 1.02
N LEU A 135 0.80 -3.48 1.72
CA LEU A 135 0.31 -3.77 3.08
C LEU A 135 -1.17 -4.19 3.09
N GLN A 136 -1.87 -3.95 1.99
CA GLN A 136 -3.29 -4.27 1.81
C GLN A 136 -3.49 -4.88 0.43
N ALA A 137 -2.79 -5.99 0.17
CA ALA A 137 -2.67 -6.57 -1.15
C ALA A 137 -2.26 -5.52 -2.20
N PHE A 138 -3.08 -5.34 -3.24
CA PHE A 138 -2.79 -4.44 -4.37
C PHE A 138 -3.29 -2.99 -4.16
N SER A 139 -4.13 -2.72 -3.16
CA SER A 139 -4.75 -1.39 -3.02
C SER A 139 -3.82 -0.31 -2.49
N LEU A 140 -2.77 -0.72 -1.79
CA LEU A 140 -1.72 0.20 -1.35
C LEU A 140 -0.39 -0.53 -1.34
N ALA A 141 0.40 -0.27 -2.37
CA ALA A 141 1.76 -0.75 -2.50
C ALA A 141 2.75 0.39 -2.78
N GLY A 142 3.98 0.21 -2.32
CA GLY A 142 5.11 1.08 -2.60
C GLY A 142 6.09 0.39 -3.52
N TRP A 143 6.78 1.15 -4.36
CA TRP A 143 7.93 0.66 -5.11
C TRP A 143 9.17 0.64 -4.20
N ASP A 144 9.72 -0.56 -4.00
CA ASP A 144 11.01 -0.82 -3.36
C ASP A 144 12.08 -0.79 -4.46
N ALA A 145 12.73 0.37 -4.60
CA ALA A 145 13.72 0.59 -5.63
C ALA A 145 15.04 -0.13 -5.30
N PRO A 146 15.78 -0.63 -6.32
CA PRO A 146 17.04 -1.33 -6.11
C PRO A 146 18.19 -0.39 -5.69
N ARG A 147 18.03 0.93 -5.87
CA ARG A 147 19.05 1.95 -5.58
C ARG A 147 18.48 2.98 -4.60
N LEU A 148 19.32 3.38 -3.64
CA LEU A 148 18.98 4.40 -2.64
C LEU A 148 18.75 5.81 -3.23
N THR A 149 19.20 6.06 -4.46
CA THR A 149 18.98 7.33 -5.15
C THR A 149 17.59 7.47 -5.73
N ASN A 150 16.87 6.36 -5.92
CA ASN A 150 15.50 6.37 -6.41
C ASN A 150 14.56 6.37 -5.18
N PRO A 151 13.78 7.45 -4.96
CA PRO A 151 12.92 7.59 -3.78
C PRO A 151 11.71 6.66 -3.80
N GLY A 152 11.47 5.94 -4.90
CA GLY A 152 10.36 5.04 -5.04
C GLY A 152 9.11 5.70 -5.65
N GLY A 153 7.97 5.09 -5.35
CA GLY A 153 6.67 5.58 -5.78
C GLY A 153 5.56 4.78 -5.12
N ARG A 154 4.32 5.20 -5.36
CA ARG A 154 3.11 4.54 -4.87
C ARG A 154 2.36 3.89 -6.01
N LEU A 155 1.93 2.66 -5.77
CA LEU A 155 0.98 1.92 -6.58
C LEU A 155 -0.35 1.82 -5.82
N ASP A 156 -1.43 2.27 -6.45
CA ASP A 156 -2.79 2.18 -5.90
C ASP A 156 -3.68 1.49 -6.94
N LEU A 157 -4.16 0.30 -6.62
CA LEU A 157 -5.02 -0.50 -7.51
C LEU A 157 -6.35 -0.83 -6.87
N SER A 158 -7.41 -0.70 -7.66
CA SER A 158 -8.75 -1.10 -7.30
C SER A 158 -9.16 -2.38 -8.03
N ARG A 159 -10.13 -3.11 -7.45
CA ARG A 159 -10.67 -4.38 -7.99
C ARG A 159 -11.50 -4.19 -9.26
N SER A 160 -11.85 -2.95 -9.59
CA SER A 160 -12.73 -2.60 -10.69
C SER A 160 -11.99 -1.73 -11.69
N CYS A 161 -11.68 -2.30 -12.84
CA CYS A 161 -11.33 -1.52 -14.00
C CYS A 161 -12.59 -0.83 -14.50
N ALA A 162 -12.65 0.50 -14.39
CA ALA A 162 -13.67 1.25 -15.09
C ALA A 162 -13.49 0.96 -16.58
N VAL A 163 -14.44 0.26 -17.18
CA VAL A 163 -14.49 0.14 -18.64
C VAL A 163 -14.63 1.57 -19.13
N SER A 164 -13.60 2.10 -19.80
CA SER A 164 -13.79 3.29 -20.62
C SER A 164 -14.83 2.90 -21.65
N GLU A 165 -16.09 3.25 -21.41
CA GLU A 165 -17.11 3.25 -22.45
C GLU A 165 -16.58 4.17 -23.55
N SER A 166 -16.02 3.56 -24.59
CA SER A 166 -16.02 4.18 -25.91
C SER A 166 -17.45 4.61 -26.14
N ALA A 167 -17.70 5.93 -26.10
CA ALA A 167 -19.02 6.49 -26.37
C ALA A 167 -19.61 5.77 -27.59
N PRO A 168 -20.85 5.25 -27.51
CA PRO A 168 -21.40 4.50 -28.62
C PRO A 168 -21.40 5.39 -29.85
N ILE A 169 -20.65 4.99 -30.88
CA ILE A 169 -20.66 5.67 -32.17
C ILE A 169 -22.10 5.53 -32.68
N ARG A 170 -22.91 6.58 -32.49
CA ARG A 170 -24.19 6.71 -33.16
C ARG A 170 -23.88 6.93 -34.63
N ALA A 171 -23.96 5.85 -35.41
CA ALA A 171 -24.00 5.97 -36.85
C ALA A 171 -25.29 6.72 -37.21
N LEU A 172 -25.14 7.90 -37.80
CA LEU A 172 -26.23 8.67 -38.38
C LEU A 172 -26.56 8.01 -39.73
N TRP A 173 -27.64 7.23 -39.74
CA TRP A 173 -28.32 6.77 -40.96
C TRP A 173 -29.70 7.41 -41.01
#